data_AF-A0A552JWC6-F1
#
_entry.id   AF-A0A552JWC6-F1
#
_cell.length_a   1.000
_cell.length_b   1.000
_cell.length_c   1.000
_cell.angle_alpha   90.00
_cell.angle_beta   90.00
_cell.angle_gamma   90.00
#
_symmetry.space_group_name_H-M   'P 1'
#
loop_
_entity.id
_entity.type
_entity.pdbx_description
1 polymer ?
#
loop_
_entity_poly.entity_id
_entity_poly.type
_entity_poly.pdbx_seq_one_letter_code
_entity_poly.pdbx_strand_id
1 'polypeptide(L)'
;MPEITRFYGIIIKLFFADHPPPHFHAIYGDYNALFNLETLEIIEGDLPNRATKMVVEWATIYQPELLKMWNTQEFNKLPPLK
;
A
#
# COMPACT_ATOMS: atom_id res chain seq x y z
N MET A 1 -5.80 6.26 9.17
CA MET A 1 -4.97 5.75 8.06
C MET A 1 -4.47 6.92 7.23
N PRO A 2 -3.25 7.44 7.47
CA PRO A 2 -2.66 8.45 6.61
C PRO A 2 -2.60 7.95 5.16
N GLU A 3 -3.01 8.80 4.22
CA GLU A 3 -2.76 8.59 2.80
C GLU A 3 -1.26 8.80 2.56
N ILE A 4 -0.59 7.80 2.00
CA ILE A 4 0.84 7.84 1.69
C ILE A 4 1.07 8.43 0.31
N THR A 5 0.28 8.01 -0.67
CA THR A 5 0.32 8.54 -2.03
C THR A 5 -0.99 8.26 -2.77
N ARG A 6 -1.11 8.86 -3.95
CA ARG A 6 -2.22 8.66 -4.87
C ARG A 6 -1.74 8.75 -6.31
N PHE A 7 -2.12 7.80 -7.14
CA PHE A 7 -1.80 7.77 -8.57
C PHE A 7 -2.88 7.02 -9.34
N TYR A 8 -3.24 7.51 -10.53
CA TYR A 8 -4.19 6.83 -11.42
C TYR A 8 -5.53 6.43 -10.77
N GLY A 9 -5.99 7.21 -9.78
CA GLY A 9 -7.20 6.94 -8.99
C GLY A 9 -7.02 5.94 -7.84
N ILE A 10 -5.84 5.33 -7.70
CA ILE A 10 -5.46 4.42 -6.62
C ILE A 10 -4.96 5.24 -5.44
N ILE A 11 -5.43 4.91 -4.24
CA ILE A 11 -5.05 5.55 -2.98
C ILE A 11 -4.31 4.52 -2.14
N ILE A 12 -3.07 4.84 -1.76
CA ILE A 12 -2.31 4.01 -0.82
C ILE A 12 -2.42 4.61 0.58
N LYS A 13 -2.79 3.77 1.54
CA LYS A 13 -2.84 4.13 2.97
C LYS A 13 -2.09 3.11 3.81
N LEU A 14 -1.50 3.58 4.90
CA LEU A 14 -0.87 2.73 5.90
C LEU A 14 -1.61 2.88 7.24
N PHE A 15 -1.80 1.79 7.99
CA PHE A 15 -2.43 1.79 9.31
C PHE A 15 -1.52 1.11 10.34
N PHE A 16 -1.50 1.60 11.57
CA PHE A 16 -0.58 1.15 12.62
C PHE A 16 -1.23 0.33 13.73
N ALA A 17 -2.56 0.36 13.85
CA ALA A 17 -3.28 -0.36 14.90
C ALA A 17 -3.72 -1.75 14.43
N ASP A 18 -2.98 -2.31 13.47
CA ASP A 18 -3.28 -3.60 12.89
C ASP A 18 -2.31 -4.68 13.37
N HIS A 19 -2.76 -5.92 13.30
CA HIS A 19 -1.96 -7.06 13.71
C HIS A 19 -1.03 -7.51 12.57
N PRO A 20 0.09 -8.21 12.89
CA PRO A 20 0.89 -8.88 11.87
C PRO A 20 0.01 -9.78 10.97
N PRO A 21 0.34 -9.89 9.67
CA PRO A 21 1.55 -9.39 9.01
C PRO A 21 1.52 -7.88 8.69
N PRO A 22 2.70 -7.23 8.54
CA PRO A 22 2.79 -5.86 8.05
C PRO A 22 2.09 -5.71 6.69
N HIS A 23 1.22 -4.71 6.55
CA HIS A 23 0.45 -4.52 5.32
C HIS A 23 0.07 -3.06 5.07
N PHE A 24 -0.35 -2.76 3.84
CA PHE A 24 -0.91 -1.48 3.45
C PHE A 24 -2.22 -1.67 2.67
N HIS A 25 -3.06 -0.63 2.64
CA HIS A 25 -4.31 -0.62 1.89
C HIS A 25 -4.14 0.08 0.55
N ALA A 26 -4.70 -0.52 -0.49
CA ALA A 26 -4.86 0.09 -1.80
C ALA A 26 -6.35 0.17 -2.14
N ILE A 27 -6.85 1.38 -2.40
CA ILE A 27 -8.26 1.65 -2.70
C ILE A 27 -8.37 2.17 -4.13
N TYR A 28 -9.28 1.60 -4.92
CA TYR A 28 -9.52 2.01 -6.31
C TYR A 28 -11.02 1.93 -6.65
N GLY A 29 -11.70 3.08 -6.63
CA GLY A 29 -13.17 3.10 -6.76
C GLY A 29 -13.82 2.34 -5.62
N ASP A 30 -14.64 1.34 -5.96
CA ASP A 30 -15.31 0.44 -5.00
C ASP A 30 -14.41 -0.73 -4.55
N TYR A 31 -13.23 -0.89 -5.14
CA TYR A 31 -12.28 -1.95 -4.78
C TYR A 31 -11.38 -1.52 -3.62
N ASN A 32 -11.06 -2.49 -2.76
CA ASN A 32 -10.12 -2.33 -1.65
C ASN A 32 -9.34 -3.63 -1.48
N ALA A 33 -8.02 -3.53 -1.37
CA ALA A 33 -7.14 -4.66 -1.10
C ALA A 33 -6.08 -4.33 -0.07
N LEU A 34 -5.76 -5.31 0.77
CA LEU A 34 -4.64 -5.30 1.70
C LEU A 34 -3.48 -6.04 1.06
N PHE A 35 -2.32 -5.40 1.02
CA PHE A 35 -1.08 -5.98 0.48
C PHE A 35 -0.11 -6.24 1.62
N ASN A 36 0.42 -7.47 1.68
CA ASN A 36 1.53 -7.80 2.56
C ASN A 36 2.76 -6.98 2.19
N LEU A 37 3.39 -6.32 3.14
CA LEU A 37 4.56 -5.47 2.89
C LEU A 37 5.85 -6.25 2.64
N GLU A 38 5.92 -7.52 3.01
CA GLU A 38 7.08 -8.39 2.77
C GLU A 38 6.99 -9.08 1.40
N THR A 39 5.80 -9.61 1.05
CA THR A 39 5.61 -10.39 -0.19
C THR A 39 5.00 -9.59 -1.35
N LEU A 40 4.37 -8.45 -1.06
CA LEU A 40 3.56 -7.65 -2.00
C LEU A 40 2.37 -8.43 -2.61
N GLU A 41 1.94 -9.50 -1.95
CA GLU A 41 0.75 -10.25 -2.31
C GLU A 41 -0.48 -9.68 -1.62
N ILE A 42 -1.63 -9.79 -2.28
CA ILE A 42 -2.91 -9.45 -1.66
C ILE A 42 -3.23 -10.49 -0.60
N ILE A 43 -3.48 -10.03 0.64
CA ILE A 43 -3.88 -10.88 1.76
C ILE A 43 -5.39 -10.82 2.02
N GLU A 44 -6.05 -9.73 1.64
CA GLU A 44 -7.50 -9.55 1.75
C GLU A 44 -8.01 -8.59 0.69
N GLY A 45 -9.24 -8.81 0.23
CA GLY A 45 -9.90 -7.98 -0.78
C GLY A 45 -9.38 -8.26 -2.19
N ASP A 46 -9.62 -7.31 -3.09
CA ASP A 46 -9.29 -7.46 -4.50
C ASP A 46 -9.05 -6.11 -5.19
N LEU A 47 -8.34 -6.18 -6.30
CA LEU A 47 -8.18 -5.08 -7.25
C LEU A 47 -8.24 -5.66 -8.66
N PRO A 48 -8.71 -4.88 -9.65
CA PRO A 48 -8.54 -5.24 -11.05
C PRO A 48 -7.06 -5.48 -11.38
N ASN A 49 -6.77 -6.50 -12.19
CA ASN A 49 -5.39 -6.93 -12.50
C ASN A 49 -4.43 -5.79 -12.88
N ARG A 50 -4.92 -4.77 -13.60
CA ARG A 50 -4.11 -3.60 -13.96
C ARG A 50 -3.74 -2.76 -12.74
N ALA A 51 -4.69 -2.49 -11.85
CA ALA A 51 -4.45 -1.75 -10.61
C ALA A 51 -3.51 -2.53 -9.68
N THR A 52 -3.70 -3.84 -9.55
CA THR A 52 -2.80 -4.72 -8.78
C THR A 52 -1.35 -4.58 -9.24
N LYS A 53 -1.10 -4.66 -10.55
CA LYS A 53 0.27 -4.52 -11.11
C LYS A 53 0.89 -3.16 -10.79
N MET A 54 0.11 -2.08 -10.90
CA MET A 54 0.59 -0.73 -10.61
C MET A 54 0.88 -0.54 -9.11
N VAL A 55 0.06 -1.12 -8.24
CA VAL A 55 0.32 -1.11 -6.80
C VAL A 55 1.58 -1.88 -6.46
N VAL A 56 1.77 -3.08 -7.02
CA VAL A 56 2.97 -3.90 -6.80
C VAL A 56 4.22 -3.21 -7.33
N GLU A 57 4.16 -2.62 -8.52
CA GLU A 57 5.27 -1.85 -9.11
C GLU A 57 5.69 -0.69 -8.19
N TRP A 58 4.72 0.11 -7.76
CA TRP A 58 4.97 1.22 -6.84
C TRP A 58 5.49 0.74 -5.48
N ALA A 59 4.88 -0.30 -4.91
CA ALA A 59 5.25 -0.83 -3.60
C ALA A 59 6.64 -1.47 -3.63
N THR A 60 7.07 -2.05 -4.75
CA THR A 60 8.43 -2.57 -4.93
C THR A 60 9.49 -1.47 -4.79
N ILE A 61 9.20 -0.27 -5.31
CA ILE A 61 10.13 0.88 -5.25
C ILE A 61 10.28 1.40 -3.81
N TYR A 62 9.18 1.43 -3.05
CA TYR A 62 9.12 2.04 -1.73
C TYR A 62 8.93 1.05 -0.56
N GLN A 63 9.15 -0.23 -0.80
CA GLN A 63 8.99 -1.29 0.18
C GLN A 63 9.80 -1.01 1.47
N PRO A 64 11.08 -0.58 1.39
CA PRO A 64 11.87 -0.27 2.59
C PRO A 64 11.28 0.88 3.41
N GLU A 65 10.81 1.94 2.76
CA GLU A 65 10.19 3.09 3.41
C GLU A 65 8.87 2.71 4.08
N LEU A 66 8.05 1.90 3.41
CA LEU A 66 6.78 1.41 3.98
C LEU A 66 7.01 0.52 5.21
N LEU A 67 8.00 -0.39 5.15
CA LEU A 67 8.40 -1.21 6.30
C LEU A 67 8.95 -0.34 7.43
N LYS A 68 9.73 0.69 7.12
CA LYS A 68 10.21 1.65 8.11
C LYS A 68 9.04 2.38 8.77
N MET A 69 8.10 2.93 7.99
CA MET A 69 6.91 3.60 8.52
C MET A 69 6.07 2.67 9.39
N TRP A 70 5.94 1.40 9.00
CA TRP A 70 5.25 0.39 9.81
C TRP A 70 5.93 0.21 11.18
N ASN A 71 7.25 0.05 11.19
CA ASN A 71 8.02 -0.22 12.41
C ASN A 71 8.15 1.01 13.33
N THR A 72 8.32 2.20 12.77
CA THR A 72 8.56 3.43 13.56
C THR A 72 7.27 4.21 13.84
N GLN A 73 6.20 3.94 13.10
CA GLN A 73 4.96 4.73 13.10
C GLN A 73 5.18 6.21 12.72
N GLU A 74 6.29 6.52 12.07
CA GLU A 74 6.57 7.84 11.51
C GLU A 74 6.15 7.87 10.04
N PHE A 75 5.12 8.66 9.71
CA PHE A 75 4.55 8.68 8.37
C PHE A 75 5.04 9.87 7.56
N ASN A 76 5.40 9.62 6.30
CA ASN A 76 5.64 10.65 5.31
C ASN A 76 4.95 10.32 3.99
N LYS A 77 4.72 11.34 3.18
CA LYS A 77 4.26 11.16 1.81
C LYS A 77 5.37 10.53 0.97
N LEU A 78 4.98 9.70 0.01
CA LEU A 78 5.88 9.14 -0.99
C LEU A 78 5.45 9.60 -2.39
N PRO A 79 6.40 9.73 -3.34
CA PRO A 79 6.05 10.10 -4.71
C PRO A 79 5.07 9.11 -5.34
N PRO A 80 4.18 9.58 -6.23
CA PRO A 80 3.27 8.72 -6.98
C PRO A 80 4.04 7.89 -8.01
N LEU A 81 3.45 6.77 -8.44
CA LEU A 81 3.91 6.04 -9.63
C LEU A 81 3.78 6.96 -10.85
N LYS A 82 4.84 7.04 -11.65
CA LYS A 82 4.89 7.88 -12.86
C LYS A 82 4.23 7.18 -14.03
#